data_AF-A0AA39IP64-F1
#
_entry.id   AF-A0AA39IP64-F1
#
_cell.length_a   1.000
_cell.length_b   1.000
_cell.length_c   1.000
_cell.angle_alpha   90.00
_cell.angle_beta   90.00
_cell.angle_gamma   90.00
#
_symmetry.space_group_name_H-M   'P 1'
#
loop_
_entity.id
_entity.type
_entity.pdbx_description
1 polymer ?
#
loop_
_entity_poly.entity_id
_entity_poly.type
_entity_poly.pdbx_seq_one_letter_code
_entity_poly.pdbx_strand_id
1 'polypeptide(L)'
;MACLLRKCGEKAVRRLIELVEDKECLHRNLPKKASDLCGDARDQWFDVFQILHCENPNATEELAYKAWRNMWHGFMQRTGAKWEKGGQLNFLSRARLDYRAKKFDKFARGFTPMARLKVREALREDEEIATKRSRPSTTEEVDVVGDDDAHFALPQMGHYGQPPPHFRARSTSTQVKMEPSKMPFACPPGPRRLSPEEMKAEPIESLVENILFAMGQLSGDFNRGMHYLQMQLDELRQRLSAPQQ
;
A
#
# COMPACT_ATOMS: atom_id res chain seq x y z
N MET A 1 14.29 -4.34 -7.58
CA MET A 1 14.27 -2.89 -7.95
C MET A 1 15.64 -2.27 -8.15
N ALA A 2 16.70 -2.69 -7.44
CA ALA A 2 18.02 -2.06 -7.50
C ALA A 2 18.67 -2.02 -8.90
N CYS A 3 18.20 -2.79 -9.88
CA CYS A 3 18.87 -2.91 -11.18
C CYS A 3 18.62 -1.71 -12.11
N LEU A 4 17.37 -1.27 -12.29
CA LEU A 4 17.05 -0.12 -13.17
C LEU A 4 17.42 1.20 -12.50
N LEU A 5 17.06 1.38 -11.23
CA LEU A 5 17.40 2.58 -10.46
C LEU A 5 18.91 2.84 -10.42
N ARG A 6 19.73 1.79 -10.30
CA ARG A 6 21.20 1.90 -10.26
C ARG A 6 21.81 2.17 -11.64
N LYS A 7 21.23 1.63 -12.72
CA LYS A 7 21.79 1.74 -14.08
C LYS A 7 21.30 2.98 -14.83
N CYS A 8 20.04 3.34 -14.67
CA CYS A 8 19.37 4.39 -15.44
C CYS A 8 18.91 5.56 -14.57
N GLY A 9 19.08 5.48 -13.24
CA GLY A 9 18.70 6.53 -12.31
C GLY A 9 17.21 6.56 -11.99
N GLU A 10 16.83 7.50 -11.12
CA GLU A 10 15.45 7.65 -10.65
C GLU A 10 14.52 8.19 -11.74
N LYS A 11 15.04 9.05 -12.64
CA LYS A 11 14.28 9.62 -13.75
C LYS A 11 13.67 8.54 -14.64
N ALA A 12 14.44 7.52 -15.01
CA ALA A 12 13.95 6.40 -15.82
C ALA A 12 12.87 5.58 -15.09
N VAL A 13 12.96 5.45 -13.77
CA VAL A 13 11.95 4.74 -12.97
C VAL A 13 10.64 5.55 -12.92
N ARG A 14 10.72 6.86 -12.68
CA ARG A 14 9.54 7.74 -12.70
C ARG A 14 8.87 7.72 -14.08
N ARG A 15 9.68 7.83 -15.13
CA ARG A 15 9.18 7.74 -16.50
C ARG A 15 8.49 6.42 -16.80
N LEU A 16 9.06 5.31 -16.36
CA LEU A 16 8.42 4.00 -16.49
C LEU A 16 7.06 3.93 -15.77
N ILE A 17 6.91 4.59 -14.62
CA ILE A 17 5.63 4.65 -13.91
C ILE A 17 4.60 5.44 -14.70
N GLU A 18 4.96 6.63 -15.18
CA GLU A 18 4.10 7.49 -16.01
C GLU A 18 3.62 6.75 -17.28
N LEU A 19 4.52 6.08 -17.99
CA LEU A 19 4.18 5.37 -19.23
C LEU A 19 3.22 4.19 -19.00
N VAL A 20 3.25 3.59 -17.81
CA VAL A 20 2.39 2.43 -17.47
C VAL A 20 1.07 2.86 -16.84
N GLU A 21 0.96 4.08 -16.32
CA GLU A 21 -0.25 4.61 -15.71
C GLU A 21 -1.46 4.50 -16.65
N ASP A 22 -1.28 4.89 -17.91
CA ASP A 22 -2.34 4.86 -18.94
C ASP A 22 -2.62 3.47 -19.55
N LYS A 23 -1.88 2.45 -19.13
CA LYS A 23 -1.86 1.12 -19.77
C LYS A 23 -2.51 0.06 -18.88
N GLU A 24 -3.85 0.09 -18.79
CA GLU A 24 -4.63 -0.75 -17.86
C GLU A 24 -4.33 -2.25 -17.95
N CYS A 25 -3.99 -2.78 -19.14
CA CYS A 25 -3.69 -4.21 -19.29
C CYS A 25 -2.43 -4.63 -18.54
N LEU A 26 -1.49 -3.69 -18.30
CA LEU A 26 -0.27 -3.92 -17.53
C LEU A 26 -0.51 -3.89 -16.02
N HIS A 27 -1.71 -3.49 -15.58
CA HIS A 27 -2.07 -3.45 -14.17
C HIS A 27 -2.51 -4.83 -13.66
N ARG A 28 -2.81 -5.77 -14.56
CA ARG A 28 -3.39 -7.08 -14.25
C ARG A 28 -2.39 -8.22 -14.54
N ASN A 29 -2.18 -9.09 -13.54
CA ASN A 29 -1.50 -10.39 -13.68
C ASN A 29 -0.24 -10.39 -14.56
N LEU A 30 0.83 -9.75 -14.07
CA LEU A 30 2.11 -9.73 -14.78
C LEU A 30 2.82 -11.11 -14.73
N PRO A 31 3.15 -11.71 -15.88
CA PRO A 31 3.91 -12.96 -15.93
C PRO A 31 5.35 -12.78 -15.44
N LYS A 32 6.13 -13.87 -15.47
CA LYS A 32 7.50 -13.84 -14.95
C LYS A 32 8.45 -13.08 -15.87
N LYS A 33 8.27 -13.21 -17.18
CA LYS A 33 9.10 -12.61 -18.23
C LYS A 33 8.23 -11.76 -19.16
N ALA A 34 8.83 -10.76 -19.80
CA ALA A 34 8.14 -9.91 -20.78
C ALA A 34 7.68 -10.71 -22.01
N SER A 35 8.47 -11.73 -22.41
CA SER A 35 8.16 -12.65 -23.52
C SER A 35 6.84 -13.41 -23.35
N ASP A 36 6.37 -13.55 -22.11
CA ASP A 36 5.17 -14.31 -21.77
C ASP A 36 3.90 -13.43 -21.82
N LEU A 37 4.05 -12.13 -22.13
CA LEU A 37 2.93 -11.24 -22.36
C LEU A 37 2.25 -11.59 -23.69
N CYS A 38 0.92 -11.52 -23.73
CA CYS A 38 0.12 -11.83 -24.91
C CYS A 38 -0.94 -10.76 -25.17
N GLY A 39 -1.37 -10.65 -26.44
CA GLY A 39 -2.39 -9.69 -26.89
C GLY A 39 -2.01 -8.24 -26.57
N ASP A 40 -3.00 -7.43 -26.22
CA ASP A 40 -2.86 -6.00 -25.92
C ASP A 40 -1.77 -5.70 -24.87
N ALA A 41 -1.55 -6.61 -23.91
CA ALA A 41 -0.52 -6.44 -22.89
C ALA A 41 0.91 -6.49 -23.46
N ARG A 42 1.12 -7.27 -24.52
CA ARG A 42 2.42 -7.31 -25.21
C ARG A 42 2.64 -6.03 -25.99
N ASP A 43 1.63 -5.57 -26.72
CA ASP A 43 1.72 -4.39 -27.58
C ASP A 43 1.91 -3.13 -26.73
N GLN A 44 1.11 -2.96 -25.68
CA GLN A 44 1.28 -1.84 -24.75
C GLN A 44 2.62 -1.87 -24.01
N TRP A 45 3.12 -3.06 -23.64
CA TRP A 45 4.45 -3.17 -23.04
C TRP A 45 5.56 -2.77 -24.02
N PHE A 46 5.42 -3.19 -25.29
CA PHE A 46 6.38 -2.83 -26.33
C PHE A 46 6.44 -1.32 -26.56
N ASP A 47 5.30 -0.63 -26.60
CA ASP A 47 5.24 0.83 -26.70
C ASP A 47 5.96 1.51 -25.52
N VAL A 48 5.64 1.09 -24.30
CA VAL A 48 6.27 1.59 -23.06
C VAL A 48 7.78 1.39 -23.12
N PHE A 49 8.23 0.20 -23.53
CA PHE A 49 9.64 -0.12 -23.62
C PHE A 49 10.35 0.70 -24.69
N GLN A 50 9.77 0.86 -25.88
CA GLN A 50 10.38 1.66 -26.94
C GLN A 50 10.61 3.10 -26.50
N ILE A 51 9.60 3.75 -25.91
CA ILE A 51 9.70 5.13 -25.43
C ILE A 51 10.80 5.23 -24.37
N LEU A 52 10.79 4.31 -23.39
CA LEU A 52 11.79 4.29 -22.33
C LEU A 52 13.22 4.05 -22.87
N HIS A 53 13.37 3.19 -23.88
CA HIS A 53 14.65 2.87 -24.49
C HIS A 53 15.20 4.04 -25.33
N CYS A 54 14.33 4.74 -26.06
CA CYS A 54 14.69 5.95 -26.79
C CYS A 54 15.22 7.05 -25.85
N GLU A 55 14.57 7.26 -24.70
CA GLU A 55 15.02 8.24 -23.71
C GLU A 55 16.24 7.75 -22.90
N ASN A 56 16.36 6.44 -22.68
CA ASN A 56 17.41 5.83 -21.88
C ASN A 56 17.92 4.53 -22.54
N PRO A 57 18.90 4.59 -23.46
CA PRO A 57 19.39 3.42 -24.19
C PRO A 57 19.96 2.30 -23.30
N ASN A 58 20.41 2.64 -22.10
CA ASN A 58 20.89 1.67 -21.11
C ASN A 58 19.76 0.83 -20.47
N ALA A 59 18.50 1.24 -20.63
CA ALA A 59 17.34 0.50 -20.16
C ALA A 59 17.03 -0.63 -21.16
N THR A 60 17.56 -1.82 -20.91
CA THR A 60 17.18 -3.03 -21.64
C THR A 60 15.76 -3.47 -21.24
N GLU A 61 15.02 -4.12 -22.14
CA GLU A 61 13.65 -4.58 -21.89
C GLU A 61 13.52 -5.39 -20.59
N GLU A 62 14.43 -6.33 -20.37
CA GLU A 62 14.43 -7.18 -19.18
C GLU A 62 14.59 -6.38 -17.89
N LEU A 63 15.41 -5.33 -17.89
CA LEU A 63 15.63 -4.46 -16.73
C LEU A 63 14.39 -3.61 -16.44
N ALA A 64 13.78 -3.03 -17.47
CA ALA A 64 12.55 -2.26 -17.37
C ALA A 64 11.41 -3.13 -16.84
N TYR A 65 11.19 -4.30 -17.45
CA TYR A 65 10.13 -5.22 -17.07
C TYR A 65 10.32 -5.73 -15.64
N LYS A 66 11.54 -6.15 -15.29
CA LYS A 66 11.87 -6.59 -13.94
C LYS A 66 11.70 -5.45 -12.92
N ALA A 67 11.95 -4.20 -13.29
CA ALA A 67 11.70 -3.06 -12.41
C ALA A 67 10.20 -2.86 -12.19
N TRP A 68 9.41 -2.78 -13.26
CA TRP A 68 7.95 -2.65 -13.21
C TRP A 68 7.32 -3.76 -12.38
N ARG A 69 7.64 -5.02 -12.71
CA ARG A 69 7.13 -6.19 -11.99
C ARG A 69 7.47 -6.15 -10.50
N ASN A 70 8.68 -5.74 -10.12
CA ASN A 70 9.03 -5.62 -8.71
C ASN A 70 8.25 -4.51 -7.99
N MET A 71 8.01 -3.37 -8.65
CA MET A 71 7.17 -2.29 -8.09
C MET A 71 5.75 -2.78 -7.88
N TRP A 72 5.17 -3.40 -8.91
CA TRP A 72 3.84 -3.97 -8.86
C TRP A 72 3.71 -5.01 -7.73
N HIS A 73 4.62 -5.98 -7.64
CA HIS A 73 4.60 -6.98 -6.55
C HIS A 73 4.77 -6.34 -5.17
N GLY A 74 5.70 -5.39 -5.01
CA GLY A 74 5.89 -4.68 -3.75
C GLY A 74 4.66 -3.87 -3.31
N PHE A 75 3.98 -3.24 -4.27
CA PHE A 75 2.73 -2.54 -4.05
C PHE A 75 1.59 -3.50 -3.65
N MET A 76 1.43 -4.61 -4.36
CA MET A 76 0.39 -5.61 -4.08
C MET A 76 0.61 -6.32 -2.73
N GLN A 77 1.87 -6.55 -2.33
CA GLN A 77 2.23 -7.26 -1.09
C GLN A 77 2.33 -6.36 0.14
N ARG A 78 1.95 -5.07 0.07
CA ARG A 78 2.05 -4.09 1.18
C ARG A 78 3.48 -3.85 1.72
N THR A 79 4.52 -4.42 1.13
CA THR A 79 5.91 -4.03 1.40
C THR A 79 6.24 -2.65 0.82
N GLY A 80 5.33 -2.09 0.00
CA GLY A 80 5.47 -0.80 -0.68
C GLY A 80 4.97 0.42 0.09
N ALA A 81 5.07 0.49 1.42
CA ALA A 81 4.71 1.70 2.18
C ALA A 81 5.41 2.98 1.65
N LYS A 82 6.59 2.81 1.04
CA LYS A 82 7.34 3.88 0.37
C LYS A 82 6.56 4.49 -0.82
N TRP A 83 5.82 3.68 -1.57
CA TRP A 83 5.12 4.11 -2.79
C TRP A 83 3.73 4.68 -2.49
N GLU A 84 3.07 4.18 -1.44
CA GLU A 84 1.80 4.74 -0.96
C GLU A 84 1.96 6.17 -0.46
N LYS A 85 3.00 6.44 0.35
CA LYS A 85 3.24 7.79 0.89
C LYS A 85 3.52 8.83 -0.19
N GLY A 86 4.04 8.41 -1.34
CA GLY A 86 4.32 9.31 -2.47
C GLY A 86 3.15 9.47 -3.44
N GLY A 87 2.06 8.70 -3.29
CA GLY A 87 0.92 8.72 -4.23
C GLY A 87 1.22 8.23 -5.66
N GLN A 88 2.47 7.87 -5.97
CA GLN A 88 2.95 7.60 -7.33
C GLN A 88 2.32 6.36 -7.99
N LEU A 89 1.72 5.47 -7.20
CA LEU A 89 1.07 4.24 -7.69
C LEU A 89 -0.42 4.19 -7.33
N ASN A 90 -1.05 5.34 -7.10
CA ASN A 90 -2.46 5.39 -6.73
C ASN A 90 -3.38 4.81 -7.82
N PHE A 91 -3.00 4.90 -9.09
CA PHE A 91 -3.73 4.28 -10.20
C PHE A 91 -3.83 2.74 -10.06
N LEU A 92 -2.88 2.09 -9.37
CA LEU A 92 -2.94 0.65 -9.09
C LEU A 92 -3.89 0.27 -7.95
N SER A 93 -4.51 1.23 -7.26
CA SER A 93 -5.40 0.96 -6.11
C SER A 93 -6.55 0.03 -6.48
N ARG A 94 -7.15 0.23 -7.65
CA ARG A 94 -8.23 -0.63 -8.15
C ARG A 94 -7.74 -2.06 -8.42
N ALA A 95 -6.63 -2.20 -9.15
CA ALA A 95 -6.02 -3.51 -9.41
C ALA A 95 -5.62 -4.24 -8.12
N ARG A 96 -5.28 -3.49 -7.06
CA ARG A 96 -4.96 -4.06 -5.75
C ARG A 96 -6.18 -4.62 -5.03
N LEU A 97 -7.33 -3.95 -5.12
CA LEU A 97 -8.58 -4.49 -4.58
C LEU A 97 -8.94 -5.79 -5.30
N ASP A 98 -8.85 -5.83 -6.62
CA ASP A 98 -9.09 -7.05 -7.41
C ASP A 98 -8.14 -8.19 -7.04
N TYR A 99 -6.85 -7.88 -6.89
CA TYR A 99 -5.84 -8.86 -6.48
C TYR A 99 -6.16 -9.45 -5.10
N ARG A 100 -6.57 -8.61 -4.14
CA ARG A 100 -6.96 -9.05 -2.81
C ARG A 100 -8.24 -9.85 -2.82
N ALA A 101 -9.25 -9.43 -3.57
CA ALA A 101 -10.50 -10.17 -3.73
C ALA A 101 -10.25 -11.57 -4.28
N LYS A 102 -9.38 -11.71 -5.30
CA LYS A 102 -9.00 -13.02 -5.86
C LYS A 102 -8.19 -13.87 -4.88
N LYS A 103 -7.23 -13.27 -4.19
CA LYS A 103 -6.43 -13.97 -3.17
C LYS A 103 -7.31 -14.45 -2.02
N PHE A 104 -8.24 -13.61 -1.61
CA PHE A 104 -9.22 -13.92 -0.59
C PHE A 104 -10.18 -15.02 -1.07
N ASP A 105 -10.73 -14.94 -2.27
CA ASP A 105 -11.60 -16.00 -2.84
C ASP A 105 -10.88 -17.36 -2.91
N LYS A 106 -9.61 -17.37 -3.31
CA LYS A 106 -8.78 -18.58 -3.31
C LYS A 106 -8.59 -19.14 -1.90
N PHE A 107 -8.40 -18.29 -0.91
CA PHE A 107 -8.30 -18.68 0.49
C PHE A 107 -9.64 -19.18 1.04
N ALA A 108 -10.71 -18.43 0.78
CA ALA A 108 -12.09 -18.69 1.17
C ALA A 108 -12.63 -20.02 0.62
N ARG A 109 -12.09 -20.51 -0.51
CA ARG A 109 -12.44 -21.84 -1.04
C ARG A 109 -12.23 -22.99 -0.05
N GLY A 110 -11.35 -22.82 0.94
CA GLY A 110 -11.19 -23.78 2.04
C GLY A 110 -12.18 -23.61 3.21
N PHE A 111 -13.00 -22.55 3.21
CA PHE A 111 -13.93 -22.21 4.30
C PHE A 111 -15.38 -22.56 3.96
N THR A 112 -16.19 -22.67 5.01
CA THR A 112 -17.64 -22.85 4.91
C THR A 112 -18.30 -21.67 4.19
N PRO A 113 -19.43 -21.86 3.48
CA PRO A 113 -20.12 -20.79 2.75
C PRO A 113 -20.44 -19.55 3.62
N MET A 114 -20.76 -19.76 4.90
CA MET A 114 -21.06 -18.68 5.86
C MET A 114 -19.85 -17.78 6.13
N ALA A 115 -18.66 -18.36 6.29
CA ALA A 115 -17.44 -17.56 6.46
C ALA A 115 -17.12 -16.75 5.19
N ARG A 116 -17.47 -17.24 4.00
CA ARG A 116 -17.30 -16.47 2.76
C ARG A 116 -18.24 -15.27 2.69
N LEU A 117 -19.48 -15.43 3.16
CA LEU A 117 -20.49 -14.37 3.13
C LEU A 117 -20.08 -13.20 4.03
N LYS A 118 -19.72 -13.50 5.28
CA LYS A 118 -19.32 -12.48 6.27
C LYS A 118 -18.09 -11.67 5.84
N VAL A 119 -17.14 -12.28 5.12
CA VAL A 119 -15.99 -11.52 4.61
C VAL A 119 -16.33 -10.68 3.38
N ARG A 120 -17.25 -11.13 2.52
CA ARG A 120 -17.75 -10.28 1.43
C ARG A 120 -18.46 -9.04 1.97
N GLU A 121 -19.20 -9.17 3.06
CA GLU A 121 -19.83 -8.04 3.74
C GLU A 121 -18.78 -7.06 4.30
N ALA A 122 -17.77 -7.56 5.03
CA ALA A 122 -16.68 -6.72 5.54
C ALA A 122 -15.92 -5.96 4.42
N LEU A 123 -15.68 -6.61 3.27
CA LEU A 123 -15.03 -5.94 2.12
C LEU A 123 -15.90 -4.84 1.50
N ARG A 124 -17.23 -4.99 1.51
CA ARG A 124 -18.17 -3.98 1.00
C ARG A 124 -18.20 -2.76 1.92
N GLU A 125 -18.15 -2.96 3.23
CA GLU A 125 -18.06 -1.87 4.20
C GLU A 125 -16.77 -1.05 4.04
N ASP A 126 -15.63 -1.72 3.82
CA ASP A 126 -14.35 -1.05 3.54
C ASP A 126 -14.40 -0.20 2.26
N GLU A 127 -15.06 -0.68 1.20
CA GLU A 127 -15.26 0.07 -0.05
C GLU A 127 -16.16 1.30 0.16
N GLU A 128 -17.20 1.18 0.97
CA GLU A 128 -18.07 2.29 1.34
C GLU A 128 -17.30 3.36 2.15
N ILE A 129 -16.46 2.94 3.10
CA ILE A 129 -15.60 3.86 3.90
C ILE A 129 -14.59 4.55 2.99
N ALA A 130 -13.93 3.83 2.08
CA ALA A 130 -12.99 4.39 1.13
C ALA A 130 -13.66 5.45 0.23
N THR A 131 -14.86 5.14 -0.27
CA THR A 131 -15.65 6.05 -1.11
C THR A 131 -16.06 7.32 -0.35
N LYS A 132 -16.52 7.17 0.91
CA LYS A 132 -16.86 8.30 1.79
C LYS A 132 -15.65 9.19 2.09
N ARG A 133 -14.46 8.61 2.27
CA ARG A 133 -13.21 9.36 2.51
C ARG A 133 -12.68 10.07 1.28
N SER A 134 -12.94 9.54 0.08
CA SER A 134 -12.51 10.16 -1.18
C SER A 134 -13.44 11.27 -1.66
N ARG A 135 -14.63 11.41 -1.06
CA ARG A 135 -15.52 12.53 -1.38
C ARG A 135 -14.88 13.80 -0.83
N PRO A 136 -14.42 14.75 -1.66
CA PRO A 136 -13.92 16.02 -1.16
C PRO A 136 -15.05 16.60 -0.32
N SER A 137 -14.75 16.93 0.94
CA SER A 137 -15.69 17.65 1.80
C SER A 137 -16.17 18.83 0.97
N THR A 138 -17.44 18.81 0.56
CA THR A 138 -18.08 19.96 -0.06
C THR A 138 -17.93 21.05 0.98
N THR A 139 -16.95 21.92 0.78
CA THR A 139 -16.82 23.15 1.53
C THR A 139 -18.18 23.79 1.45
N GLU A 140 -18.85 23.95 2.60
CA GLU A 140 -20.03 24.78 2.68
C GLU A 140 -19.71 26.05 1.89
N GLU A 141 -20.54 26.34 0.88
CA GLU A 141 -20.56 27.63 0.22
C GLU A 141 -20.80 28.65 1.34
N VAL A 142 -19.71 29.20 1.87
CA VAL A 142 -19.75 30.43 2.61
C VAL A 142 -20.15 31.44 1.55
N ASP A 143 -21.41 31.87 1.58
CA ASP A 143 -21.89 33.05 0.88
C ASP A 143 -20.98 34.22 1.28
N VAL A 144 -19.92 34.42 0.51
CA VAL A 144 -19.11 35.63 0.57
C VAL A 144 -19.96 36.68 -0.11
N VAL A 145 -20.76 37.35 0.72
CA VAL A 145 -21.36 38.64 0.42
C VAL A 145 -20.25 39.54 -0.08
N GLY A 146 -20.31 39.87 -1.37
CA GLY A 146 -19.38 40.77 -2.02
C GLY A 146 -19.64 42.19 -1.55
N ASP A 147 -18.62 42.78 -0.94
CA ASP A 147 -18.45 44.22 -0.86
C ASP A 147 -17.15 44.60 -1.59
N ASP A 148 -17.38 45.29 -2.70
CA ASP A 148 -16.70 46.51 -3.14
C ASP A 148 -15.16 46.55 -3.33
N ASP A 149 -14.82 46.80 -4.60
CA ASP A 149 -13.92 47.85 -5.07
C ASP A 149 -12.61 48.07 -4.28
N ALA A 150 -11.58 47.33 -4.69
CA ALA A 150 -10.21 47.78 -4.50
C ALA A 150 -9.42 47.62 -5.81
N HIS A 151 -9.17 48.76 -6.45
CA HIS A 151 -8.22 48.94 -7.54
C HIS A 151 -6.85 48.34 -7.18
N PHE A 152 -6.52 47.17 -7.73
CA PHE A 152 -5.16 46.64 -7.68
C PHE A 152 -4.31 47.31 -8.76
N ALA A 153 -3.50 48.28 -8.33
CA ALA A 153 -2.42 48.84 -9.14
C ALA A 153 -1.38 47.75 -9.45
N LEU A 154 -1.08 47.57 -10.73
CA LEU A 154 -0.01 46.70 -11.21
C LEU A 154 1.35 47.21 -10.71
N PRO A 155 2.18 46.39 -10.05
CA PRO A 155 3.55 46.76 -9.77
C PRO A 155 4.36 46.75 -11.07
N GLN A 156 5.03 47.87 -11.36
CA GLN A 156 5.95 48.00 -12.47
C GLN A 156 7.13 47.03 -12.32
N MET A 157 7.47 46.38 -13.43
CA MET A 157 8.60 45.48 -13.60
C MET A 157 9.94 46.21 -13.38
N GLY A 158 10.51 46.02 -12.20
CA GLY A 158 11.86 46.46 -11.85
C GLY A 158 12.92 45.46 -12.33
N HIS A 159 13.73 45.91 -13.27
CA HIS A 159 15.14 45.59 -13.55
C HIS A 159 15.73 44.24 -13.13
N TYR A 160 16.15 43.49 -14.15
CA TYR A 160 17.14 42.40 -14.08
C TYR A 160 18.45 42.88 -13.44
N GLY A 161 18.77 42.35 -12.27
CA GLY A 161 20.05 42.53 -11.57
C GLY A 161 20.70 41.20 -11.24
N GLN A 162 21.80 40.90 -11.95
CA GLN A 162 22.93 40.00 -11.66
C GLN A 162 22.74 38.69 -10.85
N PRO A 163 23.26 37.55 -11.36
CA PRO A 163 23.36 36.32 -10.56
C PRO A 163 24.45 36.44 -9.48
N PRO A 164 24.21 35.93 -8.26
CA PRO A 164 25.21 35.92 -7.19
C PRO A 164 26.32 34.88 -7.43
N PRO A 165 27.55 35.14 -6.94
CA PRO A 165 28.69 34.24 -7.11
C PRO A 165 28.56 32.95 -6.27
N HIS A 166 29.12 31.90 -6.83
CA HIS A 166 29.16 30.52 -6.35
C HIS A 166 29.43 30.37 -4.84
N PHE A 167 28.42 29.87 -4.10
CA PHE A 167 28.61 29.37 -2.74
C PHE A 167 29.29 28.01 -2.77
N ARG A 168 30.54 27.96 -2.32
CA ARG A 168 31.34 26.75 -2.15
C ARG A 168 30.91 26.08 -0.83
N ALA A 169 30.04 25.08 -0.90
CA ALA A 169 29.64 24.31 0.28
C ALA A 169 30.82 23.51 0.85
N ARG A 170 31.35 23.94 2.00
CA ARG A 170 32.26 23.16 2.85
C ARG A 170 31.45 22.07 3.54
N SER A 171 31.75 20.80 3.22
CA SER A 171 31.25 19.66 3.99
C SER A 171 32.04 19.52 5.29
N THR A 172 31.44 19.90 6.41
CA THR A 172 31.94 19.53 7.75
C THR A 172 31.29 18.22 8.15
N SER A 173 32.08 17.15 8.12
CA SER A 173 31.71 15.82 8.62
C SER A 173 31.74 15.82 10.15
N THR A 174 30.59 16.03 10.77
CA THR A 174 30.43 15.85 12.22
C THR A 174 30.13 14.37 12.50
N GLN A 175 31.10 13.65 13.08
CA GLN A 175 30.87 12.31 13.64
C GLN A 175 30.06 12.46 14.93
N VAL A 176 28.78 12.06 14.88
CA VAL A 176 27.95 11.88 16.08
C VAL A 176 28.26 10.51 16.67
N LYS A 177 28.97 10.49 17.79
CA LYS A 177 29.16 9.32 18.65
C LYS A 177 27.83 9.05 19.37
N MET A 178 27.09 8.03 18.92
CA MET A 178 25.88 7.59 19.61
C MET A 178 26.27 6.75 20.83
N GLU A 179 25.94 7.23 22.02
CA GLU A 179 25.91 6.40 23.23
C GLU A 179 24.58 5.64 23.35
N PRO A 180 24.58 4.40 23.85
CA PRO A 180 23.37 3.60 24.02
C PRO A 180 22.53 4.12 25.20
N SER A 181 21.39 4.76 24.87
CA SER A 181 20.36 5.13 25.84
C SER A 181 19.74 3.87 26.46
N LYS A 182 20.02 3.64 27.75
CA LYS A 182 19.28 2.71 28.60
C LYS A 182 17.99 3.39 29.08
N MET A 183 16.90 3.14 28.38
CA MET A 183 15.54 3.42 28.87
C MET A 183 14.85 2.09 29.22
N PRO A 184 14.26 1.94 30.40
CA PRO A 184 13.48 0.75 30.76
C PRO A 184 12.13 0.80 30.05
N PHE A 185 11.90 -0.13 29.12
CA PHE A 185 10.57 -0.38 28.58
C PHE A 185 9.70 -1.00 29.67
N ALA A 186 8.83 -0.19 30.28
CA ALA A 186 7.69 -0.71 31.02
C ALA A 186 6.73 -1.37 30.01
N CYS A 187 6.53 -2.69 30.16
CA CYS A 187 5.54 -3.42 29.38
C CYS A 187 4.14 -2.85 29.69
N PRO A 188 3.32 -2.55 28.67
CA PRO A 188 1.92 -2.25 28.91
C PRO A 188 1.25 -3.46 29.58
N PRO A 189 0.30 -3.26 30.52
CA PRO A 189 -0.41 -4.35 31.15
C PRO A 189 -1.11 -5.18 30.07
N GLY A 190 -0.77 -6.47 30.03
CA GLY A 190 -1.39 -7.43 29.12
C GLY A 190 -2.90 -7.60 29.42
N PRO A 191 -3.67 -8.11 28.45
CA PRO A 191 -5.10 -8.32 28.63
C PRO A 191 -5.37 -9.24 29.82
N ARG A 192 -6.38 -8.87 30.60
CA ARG A 192 -6.83 -9.56 31.82
C ARG A 192 -7.10 -11.04 31.50
N ARG A 193 -6.40 -11.95 32.16
CA ARG A 193 -6.74 -13.38 32.12
C ARG A 193 -8.09 -13.57 32.82
N LEU A 194 -9.10 -14.00 32.06
CA LEU A 194 -10.40 -14.40 32.59
C LEU A 194 -10.24 -15.72 33.36
N SER A 195 -11.02 -15.88 34.42
CA SER A 195 -10.96 -17.09 35.25
C SER A 195 -11.60 -18.29 34.53
N PRO A 196 -11.22 -19.55 34.87
CA PRO A 196 -11.80 -20.75 34.27
C PRO A 196 -13.32 -20.87 34.43
N GLU A 197 -13.91 -20.17 35.40
CA GLU A 197 -15.36 -20.17 35.63
C GLU A 197 -16.11 -19.13 34.79
N GLU A 198 -15.44 -18.05 34.37
CA GLU A 198 -16.04 -17.00 33.52
C GLU A 198 -16.15 -17.42 32.04
N MET A 199 -15.56 -18.57 31.65
CA MET A 199 -15.52 -19.06 30.26
C MET A 199 -16.37 -20.32 30.01
N LYS A 200 -17.36 -20.61 30.88
CA LYS A 200 -18.32 -21.68 30.57
C LYS A 200 -19.29 -21.20 29.48
N ALA A 201 -19.05 -21.74 28.28
CA ALA A 201 -19.82 -21.59 27.05
C ALA A 201 -19.77 -20.18 26.44
N GLU A 202 -18.60 -19.76 25.96
CA GLU A 202 -18.64 -18.89 24.79
C GLU A 202 -19.20 -19.69 23.60
N PRO A 203 -20.28 -19.23 22.95
CA PRO A 203 -20.80 -19.88 21.76
C PRO A 203 -19.72 -19.90 20.68
N ILE A 204 -19.72 -20.91 19.81
CA ILE A 204 -18.89 -20.96 18.59
C ILE A 204 -19.01 -19.64 17.79
N GLU A 205 -20.13 -18.94 17.93
CA GLU A 205 -20.39 -17.62 17.38
C GLU A 205 -19.43 -16.54 17.88
N SER A 206 -19.07 -16.53 19.17
CA SER A 206 -18.05 -15.61 19.72
C SER A 206 -16.66 -15.86 19.12
N LEU A 207 -16.30 -17.13 18.89
CA LEU A 207 -15.04 -17.46 18.24
C LEU A 207 -15.02 -16.99 16.78
N VAL A 208 -16.14 -17.17 16.07
CA VAL A 208 -16.31 -16.68 14.70
C VAL A 208 -16.27 -15.15 14.65
N GLU A 209 -16.88 -14.48 15.62
CA GLU A 209 -16.82 -13.02 15.78
C GLU A 209 -15.42 -12.54 16.11
N ASN A 210 -14.67 -13.23 16.97
CA ASN A 210 -13.27 -12.92 17.27
C ASN A 210 -12.36 -13.14 16.04
N ILE A 211 -12.63 -14.17 15.23
CA ILE A 211 -11.93 -14.41 13.96
C ILE A 211 -12.22 -13.29 12.96
N LEU A 212 -13.49 -12.87 12.82
CA LEU A 212 -13.91 -11.79 11.93
C LEU A 212 -13.43 -10.42 12.41
N PHE A 213 -13.49 -10.16 13.71
CA PHE A 213 -13.02 -8.95 14.37
C PHE A 213 -11.51 -8.80 14.25
N ALA A 214 -10.76 -9.89 14.45
CA ALA A 214 -9.35 -9.91 14.12
C ALA A 214 -9.18 -9.56 12.64
N MET A 215 -9.83 -10.26 11.70
CA MET A 215 -9.69 -9.97 10.26
C MET A 215 -10.04 -8.53 9.87
N GLY A 216 -11.01 -7.88 10.55
CA GLY A 216 -11.37 -6.47 10.37
C GLY A 216 -10.36 -5.47 10.95
N GLN A 217 -9.82 -5.73 12.15
CA GLN A 217 -8.78 -4.86 12.75
C GLN A 217 -7.40 -5.02 12.09
N LEU A 218 -7.18 -6.11 11.36
CA LEU A 218 -5.92 -6.42 10.66
C LEU A 218 -5.76 -5.72 9.31
N SER A 219 -6.49 -4.63 9.08
CA SER A 219 -6.26 -3.73 7.95
C SER A 219 -4.80 -3.23 7.91
N GLY A 220 -4.07 -3.27 9.05
CA GLY A 220 -2.64 -2.99 9.15
C GLY A 220 -1.67 -4.17 8.92
N ASP A 221 -2.00 -5.41 9.34
CA ASP A 221 -0.99 -6.48 9.44
C ASP A 221 -1.55 -7.91 9.30
N PHE A 222 -2.14 -8.21 8.14
CA PHE A 222 -2.78 -9.49 7.80
C PHE A 222 -1.98 -10.74 8.21
N ASN A 223 -0.65 -10.74 8.12
CA ASN A 223 0.18 -11.89 8.49
C ASN A 223 0.23 -12.12 10.01
N ARG A 224 0.34 -11.07 10.83
CA ARG A 224 0.21 -11.19 12.30
C ARG A 224 -1.16 -11.70 12.68
N GLY A 225 -2.15 -11.24 11.94
CA GLY A 225 -3.51 -11.66 12.06
C GLY A 225 -3.74 -13.13 11.84
N MET A 226 -3.31 -13.63 10.68
CA MET A 226 -3.37 -15.04 10.36
C MET A 226 -2.60 -15.89 11.37
N HIS A 227 -1.45 -15.40 11.87
CA HIS A 227 -0.69 -16.08 12.93
C HIS A 227 -1.47 -16.13 14.26
N TYR A 228 -2.14 -15.04 14.63
CA TYR A 228 -2.99 -14.99 15.83
C TYR A 228 -4.17 -15.96 15.72
N LEU A 229 -4.84 -15.99 14.57
CA LEU A 229 -5.94 -16.92 14.31
C LEU A 229 -5.48 -18.39 14.36
N GLN A 230 -4.31 -18.69 13.79
CA GLN A 230 -3.71 -20.02 13.85
C GLN A 230 -3.43 -20.44 15.30
N MET A 231 -2.87 -19.54 16.10
CA MET A 231 -2.59 -19.77 17.52
C MET A 231 -3.87 -20.06 18.32
N GLN A 232 -4.94 -19.28 18.10
CA GLN A 232 -6.24 -19.51 18.73
C GLN A 232 -6.87 -20.86 18.32
N LEU A 233 -6.70 -21.26 17.06
CA LEU A 233 -7.20 -22.53 16.54
C LEU A 233 -6.46 -23.74 17.16
N ASP A 234 -5.13 -23.62 17.32
CA ASP A 234 -4.31 -24.68 17.93
C ASP A 234 -4.58 -24.81 19.43
N GLU A 235 -4.82 -23.69 20.13
CA GLU A 235 -5.25 -23.69 21.53
C GLU A 235 -6.59 -24.41 21.72
N LEU A 236 -7.57 -24.16 20.84
CA LEU A 236 -8.84 -24.88 20.85
C LEU A 236 -8.70 -26.37 20.59
N ARG A 237 -7.84 -26.76 19.64
CA ARG A 237 -7.57 -28.18 19.36
C ARG A 237 -6.96 -28.88 20.57
N GLN A 238 -6.02 -28.25 21.27
CA GLN A 238 -5.44 -28.80 22.49
C GLN A 238 -6.51 -29.01 23.57
N ARG A 239 -7.44 -28.07 23.73
CA ARG A 239 -8.52 -28.18 24.72
C ARG A 239 -9.53 -29.28 24.39
N LEU A 240 -9.90 -29.45 23.12
CA LEU A 240 -10.79 -30.53 22.68
C LEU A 240 -10.14 -31.92 22.76
N SER A 241 -8.80 -31.98 22.76
CA SER A 241 -8.03 -33.23 22.88
C SER A 241 -7.79 -33.66 24.32
N ALA A 242 -8.10 -32.81 25.31
CA ALA A 242 -7.92 -33.13 26.72
C ALA A 242 -9.04 -34.09 27.19
N PRO A 243 -8.70 -35.21 27.85
CA PRO A 243 -9.71 -36.15 28.36
C PRO A 243 -10.58 -35.43 29.41
N GLN A 244 -11.90 -35.50 29.22
CA GLN A 244 -12.86 -35.00 30.22
C GLN A 244 -12.73 -35.88 31.46
N GLN A 245 -12.17 -35.30 32.54
CA GLN A 245 -12.18 -35.89 33.88
C GLN A 245 -13.50 -35.59 34.59
#